data_AF-A2FM96-F1
#
_entry.id   AF-A2FM96-F1
#
_cell.length_a   1.000
_cell.length_b   1.000
_cell.length_c   1.000
_cell.angle_alpha   90.00
_cell.angle_beta   90.00
_cell.angle_gamma   90.00
#
_symmetry.space_group_name_H-M   'P 1'
#
loop_
_entity.id
_entity.type
_entity.pdbx_description
1 polymer ?
#
loop_
_entity_poly.entity_id
_entity_poly.type
_entity_poly.pdbx_seq_one_letter_code
_entity_poly.pdbx_strand_id
1 'polypeptide(L)'
;MQGSRMTPQQLSKCIKFTQKVYDFPFTDDFKKPVDKIVQEYYQKILEPMDLGTILDKLKNGQYKSVEQWKDDLKKVWDNAMQFNDSRTILFAIAKDLKEYCKPKMDAIARSESDQWKISLKNQTKKLVKLLDARPKSVHPRILLKSSH
;
A
#
# COMPACT_ATOMS: atom_id res chain seq x y z
N MET A 1 -20.17 -15.07 9.31
CA MET A 1 -18.92 -15.21 8.53
C MET A 1 -17.78 -14.67 9.35
N GLN A 2 -16.93 -15.54 9.91
CA GLN A 2 -15.75 -15.11 10.68
C GLN A 2 -14.78 -14.43 9.71
N GLY A 3 -14.50 -13.14 9.90
CA GLY A 3 -13.62 -12.39 9.01
C GLY A 3 -12.24 -13.05 8.97
N SER A 4 -11.86 -13.56 7.80
CA SER A 4 -10.57 -14.24 7.60
C SER A 4 -9.43 -13.30 8.00
N ARG A 5 -8.55 -13.79 8.88
CA ARG A 5 -7.30 -13.12 9.25
C ARG A 5 -6.49 -12.79 8.00
N MET A 6 -5.74 -11.68 8.02
CA MET A 6 -4.77 -11.36 6.97
C MET A 6 -3.87 -12.55 6.68
N THR A 7 -3.70 -12.86 5.40
CA THR A 7 -2.73 -13.87 4.96
C THR A 7 -1.30 -13.43 5.31
N PRO A 8 -0.35 -14.36 5.50
CA PRO A 8 1.05 -14.00 5.77
C PRO A 8 1.66 -13.08 4.71
N GLN A 9 1.25 -13.24 3.44
CA GLN A 9 1.69 -12.38 2.34
C GLN A 9 1.12 -10.96 2.46
N GLN A 10 -0.15 -10.80 2.83
CA GLN A 10 -0.74 -9.49 3.11
C GLN A 10 -0.04 -8.83 4.29
N LEU A 11 0.21 -9.57 5.38
CA LEU A 11 0.92 -9.06 6.55
C LEU A 11 2.33 -8.56 6.19
N SER A 12 3.11 -9.38 5.48
CA SER A 12 4.43 -8.97 5.02
C SER A 12 4.40 -7.72 4.14
N LYS A 13 3.41 -7.60 3.24
CA LYS A 13 3.24 -6.41 2.40
C LYS A 13 2.88 -5.16 3.24
N CYS A 14 1.97 -5.29 4.20
CA CYS A 14 1.57 -4.18 5.07
C CYS A 14 2.74 -3.70 5.95
N ILE A 15 3.51 -4.63 6.53
CA ILE A 15 4.73 -4.30 7.30
C ILE A 15 5.74 -3.57 6.43
N LYS A 16 6.11 -4.14 5.27
CA LYS A 16 7.09 -3.52 4.36
C LYS A 16 6.65 -2.14 3.89
N PHE A 17 5.36 -1.96 3.60
CA PHE A 17 4.82 -0.67 3.20
C PHE A 17 4.87 0.35 4.33
N THR A 18 4.39 -0.03 5.54
CA THR A 18 4.39 0.86 6.70
C THR A 18 5.81 1.25 7.09
N GLN A 19 6.75 0.29 7.10
CA GLN A 19 8.16 0.56 7.37
C GLN A 19 8.76 1.54 6.35
N LYS A 20 8.47 1.34 5.05
CA LYS A 20 8.92 2.26 4.01
C LYS A 20 8.45 3.69 4.26
N VAL A 21 7.19 3.88 4.64
CA VAL A 21 6.64 5.22 4.95
C VAL A 21 7.25 5.78 6.23
N TYR A 22 7.45 4.94 7.26
CA TYR A 22 8.15 5.28 8.49
C TYR A 22 9.58 5.79 8.24
N ASP A 23 10.26 5.23 7.23
CA ASP A 23 11.64 5.60 6.90
C ASP A 23 11.73 6.82 5.95
N PHE A 24 10.61 7.43 5.55
CA PHE A 24 10.65 8.62 4.71
C PHE A 24 11.20 9.84 5.45
N PRO A 25 11.90 10.75 4.75
CA PRO A 25 12.27 12.04 5.31
C PRO A 25 11.06 12.81 5.85
N PHE A 26 11.28 13.61 6.90
CA PHE A 26 10.26 14.50 7.49
C PHE A 26 9.01 13.77 8.02
N THR A 27 9.15 12.51 8.44
CA THR A 27 8.05 11.73 9.03
C THR A 27 8.12 11.60 10.55
N ASP A 28 9.09 12.25 11.20
CA ASP A 28 9.37 12.05 12.62
C ASP A 28 8.16 12.33 13.53
N ASP A 29 7.39 13.36 13.23
CA ASP A 29 6.16 13.73 13.95
C ASP A 29 5.04 12.68 13.85
N PHE A 30 5.14 11.73 12.92
CA PHE A 30 4.16 10.65 12.74
C PHE A 30 4.63 9.30 13.28
N LYS A 31 5.84 9.21 13.84
CA LYS A 31 6.44 7.94 14.29
C LYS A 31 5.97 7.48 15.66
N LYS A 32 5.48 8.41 16.48
CA LYS A 32 5.05 8.16 17.87
C LYS A 32 3.73 8.88 18.14
N PRO A 33 2.97 8.45 19.15
CA PRO A 33 1.79 9.18 19.59
C PRO A 33 2.14 10.63 19.93
N VAL A 34 1.23 11.56 19.61
CA VAL A 34 1.32 12.95 20.09
C VAL A 34 1.37 12.95 21.61
N ASP A 35 2.26 13.75 22.21
CA ASP A 35 2.43 13.77 23.66
C ASP A 35 1.10 14.13 24.36
N LYS A 36 0.77 13.39 25.43
CA LYS A 36 -0.44 13.57 26.24
C LYS A 36 -0.51 14.95 26.92
N ILE A 37 0.61 15.66 27.05
CA ILE A 37 0.62 17.04 27.51
C ILE A 37 -0.16 17.98 26.56
N VAL A 38 -0.28 17.63 25.28
CA VAL A 38 -1.06 18.39 24.30
C VAL A 38 -2.55 18.05 24.44
N GLN A 39 -3.16 18.48 25.54
CA GLN A 39 -4.53 18.08 25.90
C GLN A 39 -5.56 18.44 24.81
N GLU A 40 -5.41 19.58 24.14
CA GLU A 40 -6.29 20.00 23.05
C GLU A 40 -6.32 18.99 21.89
N TYR A 41 -5.20 18.31 21.62
CA TYR A 41 -5.14 17.27 20.59
C TYR A 41 -6.12 16.14 20.92
N TYR A 42 -6.11 15.67 22.15
CA TYR A 42 -6.98 14.58 22.61
C TYR A 42 -8.43 15.00 22.85
N GLN A 43 -8.72 16.30 22.89
CA GLN A 43 -10.09 16.82 22.88
C GLN A 43 -10.65 16.88 21.44
N LYS A 44 -9.81 17.20 20.46
CA LYS A 44 -10.20 17.40 19.06
C LYS A 44 -10.14 16.11 18.23
N ILE A 45 -9.18 15.23 18.52
CA ILE A 45 -8.91 14.00 17.76
C ILE A 45 -9.41 12.78 18.54
N LEU A 46 -10.45 12.13 18.01
CA LEU A 46 -11.16 11.04 18.67
C LEU A 46 -10.40 9.70 18.63
N GLU A 47 -9.69 9.45 17.54
CA GLU A 47 -8.94 8.20 17.33
C GLU A 47 -7.47 8.49 16.97
N PRO A 48 -6.64 8.90 17.95
CA PRO A 48 -5.20 9.11 17.75
C PRO A 48 -4.53 7.88 17.14
N MET A 49 -3.61 8.10 16.19
CA MET A 49 -2.86 7.04 15.55
C MET A 49 -1.51 7.55 15.05
N ASP A 50 -0.51 6.68 15.03
CA ASP A 50 0.84 6.94 14.55
C ASP A 50 1.45 5.70 13.90
N LEU A 51 2.52 5.88 13.12
CA LEU A 51 3.16 4.80 12.37
C LEU A 51 3.80 3.75 13.27
N GLY A 52 4.35 4.14 14.42
CA GLY A 52 4.95 3.22 15.39
C GLY A 52 3.90 2.26 15.95
N THR A 53 2.78 2.80 16.40
CA THR A 53 1.62 2.02 16.84
C THR A 53 1.12 1.08 15.73
N ILE A 54 1.02 1.54 14.48
CA ILE A 54 0.62 0.67 13.36
C ILE A 54 1.60 -0.48 13.15
N LEU A 55 2.91 -0.23 13.21
CA LEU A 55 3.95 -1.27 13.07
C LEU A 55 3.83 -2.31 14.19
N ASP A 56 3.61 -1.88 15.42
CA ASP A 56 3.46 -2.80 16.56
C ASP A 56 2.16 -3.61 16.47
N LYS A 57 1.06 -2.99 16.06
CA LYS A 57 -0.21 -3.69 15.78
C LYS A 57 -0.05 -4.75 14.69
N LEU A 58 0.72 -4.48 13.64
CA LEU A 58 1.04 -5.45 12.59
C LEU A 58 1.87 -6.61 13.14
N LYS A 59 2.98 -6.32 13.84
CA LYS A 59 3.87 -7.35 14.43
C LYS A 59 3.14 -8.27 15.40
N ASN A 60 2.21 -7.70 16.16
CA ASN A 60 1.42 -8.43 17.16
C ASN A 60 0.15 -9.07 16.60
N GLY A 61 -0.07 -9.04 15.28
CA GLY A 61 -1.22 -9.68 14.63
C GLY A 61 -2.58 -9.11 15.03
N GLN A 62 -2.63 -7.82 15.39
CA GLN A 62 -3.84 -7.18 15.90
C GLN A 62 -4.83 -6.76 14.80
N TYR A 63 -4.38 -6.71 13.55
CA TYR A 63 -5.25 -6.46 12.40
C TYR A 63 -5.89 -7.76 11.88
N LYS A 64 -7.22 -7.79 11.84
CA LYS A 64 -7.98 -8.91 11.28
C LYS A 64 -8.01 -8.86 9.76
N SER A 65 -7.95 -7.68 9.16
CA SER A 65 -8.02 -7.47 7.70
C SER A 65 -7.11 -6.35 7.24
N VAL A 66 -6.79 -6.35 5.94
CA VAL A 66 -6.00 -5.27 5.30
C VAL A 66 -6.73 -3.93 5.44
N GLU A 67 -8.05 -3.93 5.42
CA GLU A 67 -8.90 -2.75 5.58
C GLU A 67 -8.67 -2.05 6.92
N GLN A 68 -8.61 -2.80 8.03
CA GLN A 68 -8.35 -2.21 9.35
C GLN A 68 -6.98 -1.52 9.41
N TRP A 69 -5.96 -2.14 8.81
CA TRP A 69 -4.64 -1.52 8.68
C TRP A 69 -4.69 -0.26 7.80
N LYS A 70 -5.44 -0.29 6.69
CA LYS A 70 -5.61 0.87 5.82
C LYS A 70 -6.27 2.03 6.53
N ASP A 71 -7.28 1.75 7.34
CA ASP A 71 -8.04 2.78 8.04
C ASP A 71 -7.19 3.47 9.11
N ASP A 72 -6.38 2.73 9.88
CA ASP A 72 -5.45 3.34 10.82
C ASP A 72 -4.35 4.15 10.11
N LEU A 73 -3.84 3.68 8.98
CA LEU A 73 -2.86 4.46 8.22
C LEU A 73 -3.45 5.77 7.68
N LYS A 74 -4.74 5.79 7.30
CA LYS A 74 -5.42 7.05 6.93
C LYS A 74 -5.56 7.98 8.13
N LYS A 75 -5.89 7.46 9.32
CA LYS A 75 -6.05 8.26 10.55
C LYS A 75 -4.78 9.06 10.87
N VAL A 76 -3.58 8.50 10.66
CA VAL A 76 -2.33 9.25 10.88
C VAL A 76 -2.34 10.58 10.13
N TRP A 77 -2.74 10.57 8.85
CA TRP A 77 -2.76 11.76 8.00
C TRP A 77 -3.99 12.63 8.27
N ASP A 78 -5.16 12.01 8.41
CA ASP A 78 -6.42 12.71 8.59
C ASP A 78 -6.43 13.48 9.91
N ASN A 79 -5.93 12.87 10.99
CA ASN A 79 -5.82 13.52 12.29
C ASN A 79 -4.81 14.67 12.25
N ALA A 80 -3.68 14.49 11.57
CA ALA A 80 -2.69 15.56 11.41
C ALA A 80 -3.27 16.74 10.63
N MET A 81 -4.01 16.48 9.54
CA MET A 81 -4.67 17.53 8.76
C MET A 81 -5.83 18.19 9.53
N GLN A 82 -6.54 17.44 10.38
CA GLN A 82 -7.63 17.98 11.18
C GLN A 82 -7.11 18.86 12.32
N PHE A 83 -6.03 18.44 12.98
CA PHE A 83 -5.47 19.16 14.12
C PHE A 83 -4.72 20.43 13.68
N ASN A 84 -3.82 20.29 12.70
CA ASN A 84 -2.92 21.36 12.28
C ASN A 84 -3.56 22.30 11.25
N ASP A 85 -3.21 23.59 11.31
CA ASP A 85 -3.67 24.57 10.34
C ASP A 85 -3.13 24.27 8.93
N SER A 86 -3.94 24.51 7.90
CA SER A 86 -3.60 24.19 6.50
C SER A 86 -2.37 24.92 5.95
N ARG A 87 -1.92 25.99 6.62
CA ARG A 87 -0.70 26.75 6.27
C ARG A 87 0.57 26.17 6.89
N THR A 88 0.45 25.19 7.79
CA THR A 88 1.60 24.57 8.45
C THR A 88 2.28 23.55 7.54
N ILE A 89 3.60 23.39 7.74
CA ILE A 89 4.37 22.37 7.05
C ILE A 89 3.86 20.96 7.35
N LEU A 90 3.42 20.71 8.59
CA LEU A 90 2.95 19.40 9.01
C LEU A 90 1.65 18.99 8.30
N PHE A 91 0.73 19.94 8.08
CA PHE A 91 -0.45 19.70 7.25
C PHE A 91 -0.06 19.35 5.81
N ALA A 92 0.88 20.11 5.21
CA ALA A 92 1.32 19.87 3.84
C ALA A 92 1.95 18.47 3.69
N ILE A 93 2.84 18.08 4.61
CA ILE A 93 3.46 16.75 4.61
C ILE A 93 2.40 15.65 4.76
N ALA A 94 1.45 15.80 5.70
CA ALA A 94 0.39 14.81 5.90
C ALA A 94 -0.47 14.63 4.63
N LYS A 95 -0.80 15.73 3.95
CA LYS A 95 -1.54 15.70 2.68
C LYS A 95 -0.77 14.96 1.59
N ASP A 96 0.50 15.26 1.41
CA ASP A 96 1.36 14.61 0.39
C ASP A 96 1.52 13.12 0.67
N LEU A 97 1.72 12.73 1.94
CA LEU A 97 1.81 11.32 2.35
C LEU A 97 0.47 10.58 2.13
N LYS A 98 -0.66 11.22 2.41
CA LYS A 98 -1.99 10.66 2.13
C LYS A 98 -2.18 10.38 0.64
N GLU A 99 -1.84 11.32 -0.22
CA GLU A 99 -1.92 11.19 -1.68
C GLU A 99 -0.94 10.13 -2.20
N TYR A 100 0.28 10.09 -1.68
CA TYR A 100 1.28 9.08 -2.02
C TYR A 100 0.82 7.65 -1.64
N CYS A 101 0.24 7.49 -0.45
CA CYS A 101 -0.08 6.19 0.11
C CYS A 101 -1.30 5.54 -0.54
N LYS A 102 -2.34 6.33 -0.84
CA LYS A 102 -3.64 5.84 -1.36
C LYS A 102 -3.52 4.80 -2.48
N PRO A 103 -2.90 5.07 -3.64
CA PRO A 103 -2.83 4.11 -4.74
C PRO A 103 -1.99 2.85 -4.40
N LYS A 104 -1.00 2.97 -3.50
CA LYS A 104 -0.12 1.86 -3.12
C LYS A 104 -0.83 0.92 -2.14
N MET A 105 -1.62 1.49 -1.23
CA MET A 105 -2.51 0.72 -0.37
C MET A 105 -3.56 -0.04 -1.19
N ASP A 106 -4.13 0.59 -2.22
CA ASP A 106 -5.13 -0.04 -3.09
C ASP A 106 -4.56 -1.19 -3.92
N ALA A 107 -3.26 -1.16 -4.22
CA ALA A 107 -2.56 -2.27 -4.88
C ALA A 107 -2.34 -3.50 -3.96
N ILE A 108 -2.46 -3.34 -2.64
CA ILE A 108 -2.44 -4.47 -1.70
C ILE A 108 -3.80 -5.15 -1.73
N ALA A 109 -3.82 -6.34 -2.34
CA ALA A 109 -5.01 -7.17 -2.49
C ALA A 109 -5.73 -7.38 -1.17
N ARG A 110 -7.06 -7.25 -1.20
CA ARG A 110 -7.94 -7.39 -0.02
C ARG A 110 -8.25 -8.85 0.30
N SER A 111 -8.36 -9.68 -0.73
CA SER A 111 -8.66 -11.11 -0.64
C SER A 111 -7.72 -11.94 -1.51
N GLU A 112 -7.71 -13.26 -1.32
CA GLU A 112 -7.02 -14.20 -2.22
C GLU A 112 -7.56 -14.11 -3.65
N SER A 113 -8.87 -13.89 -3.83
CA SER A 113 -9.47 -13.64 -5.14
C SER A 113 -8.93 -12.36 -5.77
N ASP A 114 -8.74 -11.29 -4.99
CA ASP A 114 -8.10 -10.06 -5.48
C ASP A 114 -6.62 -10.31 -5.82
N GLN A 115 -5.91 -11.13 -5.03
CA GLN A 115 -4.52 -11.52 -5.34
C GLN A 115 -4.46 -12.28 -6.67
N TRP A 116 -5.36 -13.25 -6.89
CA TRP A 116 -5.47 -13.99 -8.14
C TRP A 116 -5.77 -13.05 -9.32
N LYS A 117 -6.75 -12.16 -9.18
CA LYS A 117 -7.10 -11.17 -10.22
C LYS A 117 -5.90 -10.28 -10.57
N ILE A 118 -5.12 -9.84 -9.59
CA ILE A 118 -3.90 -9.05 -9.82
C ILE A 118 -2.84 -9.89 -10.54
N SER A 119 -2.62 -11.14 -10.11
CA SER A 119 -1.67 -12.06 -10.76
C SER A 119 -2.05 -12.32 -12.21
N LEU A 120 -3.32 -12.62 -12.47
CA LEU A 120 -3.86 -12.82 -13.82
C LEU A 120 -3.64 -11.58 -14.69
N LYS A 121 -4.01 -10.39 -14.20
CA LYS A 121 -3.76 -9.12 -14.91
C LYS A 121 -2.28 -8.91 -15.26
N ASN A 122 -1.37 -9.26 -14.36
CA ASN A 122 0.07 -9.14 -14.60
C ASN A 122 0.56 -10.14 -15.65
N GLN A 123 0.08 -11.38 -15.62
CA GLN A 123 0.39 -12.39 -16.64
C GLN A 123 -0.18 -11.99 -18.00
N THR A 124 -1.41 -11.50 -18.06
CA THR A 124 -2.02 -10.98 -19.29
C THR A 124 -1.20 -9.82 -19.87
N LYS A 125 -0.76 -8.85 -19.04
CA LYS A 125 0.12 -7.76 -19.49
C LYS A 125 1.44 -8.28 -20.07
N LYS A 126 2.04 -9.31 -19.46
CA LYS A 126 3.26 -9.93 -19.97
C LYS A 126 3.02 -10.63 -21.32
N LEU A 127 1.91 -11.34 -21.46
CA LEU A 127 1.52 -11.98 -22.71
C LEU A 127 1.28 -10.95 -23.82
N VAL A 128 0.53 -9.89 -23.55
CA VAL A 128 0.29 -8.80 -24.52
C VAL A 128 1.60 -8.21 -25.01
N LYS A 129 2.54 -7.89 -24.09
CA LYS A 129 3.87 -7.41 -24.48
C LYS A 129 4.64 -8.39 -25.38
N LEU A 130 4.54 -9.69 -25.14
CA LEU A 130 5.17 -10.71 -25.98
C LEU A 130 4.53 -10.80 -27.36
N LEU A 131 3.20 -10.67 -27.44
CA LEU A 131 2.46 -10.66 -28.70
C LEU A 131 2.79 -9.43 -29.54
N ASP A 132 2.87 -8.26 -28.90
CA ASP A 132 3.24 -6.99 -29.55
C ASP A 132 4.69 -7.03 -30.06
N ALA A 133 5.57 -7.72 -29.34
CA ALA A 133 6.97 -7.94 -29.71
C ALA A 133 7.18 -9.08 -30.72
N ARG A 134 6.11 -9.61 -31.33
CA ARG A 134 6.21 -10.71 -32.30
C ARG A 134 7.16 -10.36 -33.46
N PRO A 135 8.12 -11.23 -33.81
CA PRO A 135 8.93 -11.06 -35.00
C PRO A 135 8.07 -10.97 -36.27
N LYS A 136 8.32 -9.96 -37.11
CA LYS A 136 7.72 -9.86 -38.45
C LYS A 136 8.36 -10.92 -39.35
N SER A 137 7.71 -12.09 -39.41
CA SER A 137 7.99 -13.26 -40.25
C SER A 137 9.40 -13.86 -40.19
N VAL A 138 9.48 -15.11 -39.77
CA VAL A 138 10.40 -16.07 -40.40
C VAL A 138 9.53 -17.26 -40.79
N HIS A 139 8.89 -17.19 -41.97
CA HIS A 139 8.44 -18.44 -42.58
C HIS A 139 9.71 -19.29 -42.76
N PRO A 140 9.81 -20.49 -42.16
CA PRO A 140 10.87 -21.41 -42.54
C PRO A 140 10.66 -21.65 -44.03
N ARG A 141 11.60 -21.17 -44.86
CA ARG A 141 11.59 -21.48 -46.28
C ARG A 141 11.90 -22.98 -46.35
N ILE A 142 10.86 -23.81 -46.41
CA ILE A 142 11.02 -25.23 -46.67
C ILE A 142 11.52 -25.30 -48.12
N LEU A 143 12.84 -25.30 -48.28
CA LEU A 143 13.48 -25.60 -49.56
C LEU A 143 13.33 -27.11 -49.76
N LEU A 144 12.19 -27.51 -50.33
CA LEU A 144 12.08 -28.82 -50.96
C LEU A 144 13.11 -28.83 -52.10
N LYS A 145 14.24 -29.49 -51.89
CA LYS A 145 15.18 -29.78 -52.96
C LYS A 145 14.45 -30.71 -53.93
N SER A 146 14.05 -30.19 -55.07
CA SER A 146 13.58 -30.99 -56.20
C SER A 146 14.68 -31.98 -56.54
N SER A 147 14.39 -33.27 -56.38
CA SER A 147 15.25 -34.36 -56.80
C SER A 147 15.31 -34.35 -58.33
N HIS A 148 16.52 -34.21 -58.87
CA HIS A 148 16.88 -34.59 -60.23
C HIS A 148 18.01 -35.61 -60.13
#